data_AF-H0ENZ7-F1
#
_entry.id   AF-H0ENZ7-F1
#
_cell.length_a   1.000
_cell.length_b   1.000
_cell.length_c   1.000
_cell.angle_alpha   90.00
_cell.angle_beta   90.00
_cell.angle_gamma   90.00
#
_symmetry.space_group_name_H-M   'P 1'
#
loop_
_entity.id
_entity.type
_entity.pdbx_description
1 polymer ?
#
loop_
_entity_poly.entity_id
_entity_poly.type
_entity_poly.pdbx_seq_one_letter_code
_entity_poly.pdbx_strand_id
1 'polypeptide(L)'
;MRQSQRAMVETFNAQYVSLHVRVSNNAALRLYRDTLGFKNEKIEAKYYADGEDAYSMKLDLGFIREQIVDEEDEDEGEPVGSLGKEGGDTEVNGGDAGPKKRKVRVGRGLGVGDLVERDESHKA
;
A
#
# COMPACT_ATOMS: atom_id res chain seq x y z
N MET A 1 -7.36 -7.24 -1.05
CA MET A 1 -8.39 -6.17 -0.95
C MET A 1 -7.87 -4.86 -0.35
N ARG A 2 -6.69 -4.79 0.28
CA ARG A 2 -6.17 -3.53 0.84
C ARG A 2 -5.84 -2.48 -0.22
N GLN A 3 -5.14 -2.88 -1.29
CA GLN A 3 -4.79 -1.97 -2.40
C GLN A 3 -6.01 -1.35 -3.08
N SER A 4 -7.05 -2.15 -3.34
CA SER A 4 -8.30 -1.64 -3.92
C SER A 4 -9.03 -0.66 -2.98
N GLN A 5 -9.01 -0.89 -1.67
CA GLN A 5 -9.60 0.02 -0.69
C GLN A 5 -8.85 1.35 -0.65
N ARG A 6 -7.51 1.30 -0.67
CA ARG A 6 -6.66 2.51 -0.71
C ARG A 6 -6.93 3.33 -1.96
N ALA A 7 -6.90 2.71 -3.14
CA ALA A 7 -7.19 3.38 -4.40
C ALA A 7 -8.60 4.00 -4.47
N MET A 8 -9.61 3.36 -3.87
CA MET A 8 -10.97 3.91 -3.78
C MET A 8 -11.03 5.19 -2.93
N VAL A 9 -10.24 5.26 -1.86
CA VAL A 9 -10.14 6.47 -1.03
C VAL A 9 -9.36 7.55 -1.76
N GLU A 10 -8.19 7.23 -2.33
CA GLU A 10 -7.31 8.18 -3.02
C GLU A 10 -7.98 8.81 -4.24
N THR A 11 -8.63 8.00 -5.07
CA THR A 11 -9.15 8.47 -6.37
C THR A 11 -10.53 9.10 -6.25
N PHE A 12 -11.35 8.63 -5.30
CA PHE A 12 -12.78 8.99 -5.23
C PHE A 12 -13.23 9.50 -3.86
N ASN A 13 -12.34 9.65 -2.88
CA ASN A 13 -12.70 9.98 -1.48
C ASN A 13 -13.81 9.08 -0.93
N ALA A 14 -13.77 7.79 -1.27
CA ALA A 14 -14.80 6.83 -0.86
C ALA A 14 -14.90 6.76 0.67
N GLN A 15 -16.12 6.93 1.19
CA GLN A 15 -16.39 6.88 2.64
C GLN A 15 -16.56 5.45 3.13
N TYR A 16 -17.08 4.57 2.28
CA TYR A 16 -17.32 3.17 2.61
C TYR A 16 -17.32 2.33 1.34
N VAL A 17 -17.16 1.02 1.51
CA VAL A 17 -17.33 0.01 0.46
C VAL A 17 -18.48 -0.88 0.85
N SER A 18 -19.31 -1.24 -0.13
CA SER A 18 -20.40 -2.21 0.05
C SER A 18 -20.28 -3.35 -0.95
N LEU A 19 -20.76 -4.52 -0.57
CA LEU A 19 -20.78 -5.72 -1.41
C LEU A 19 -21.94 -6.63 -1.03
N HIS A 20 -22.31 -7.54 -1.94
CA HIS A 20 -23.34 -8.54 -1.75
C HIS A 20 -22.74 -9.94 -1.74
N VAL A 21 -23.09 -10.75 -0.74
CA VAL A 21 -22.63 -12.14 -0.61
C VAL A 21 -23.82 -13.08 -0.48
N ARG A 22 -23.80 -14.17 -1.23
CA ARG A 22 -24.75 -15.30 -1.09
C ARG A 22 -24.80 -15.79 0.35
N VAL A 23 -26.01 -15.99 0.88
CA VAL A 23 -26.22 -16.50 2.25
C VAL A 23 -25.58 -17.88 2.42
N SER A 24 -25.58 -18.71 1.37
CA SER A 24 -24.97 -20.05 1.38
C SER A 24 -23.44 -20.05 1.34
N ASN A 25 -22.78 -18.95 0.93
CA ASN A 25 -21.33 -18.92 0.75
C ASN A 25 -20.58 -18.64 2.06
N ASN A 26 -20.50 -19.67 2.89
CA ASN A 26 -19.84 -19.61 4.20
C ASN A 26 -18.36 -19.21 4.13
N ALA A 27 -17.64 -19.58 3.06
CA ALA A 27 -16.23 -19.23 2.91
C ALA A 27 -16.04 -17.72 2.70
N ALA A 28 -16.83 -17.13 1.80
CA ALA A 28 -16.82 -15.69 1.56
C ALA A 28 -17.30 -14.91 2.78
N LEU A 29 -18.34 -15.39 3.47
CA LEU A 29 -18.82 -14.74 4.70
C LEU A 29 -17.72 -14.64 5.76
N ARG A 30 -16.95 -15.71 5.97
CA ARG A 30 -15.80 -15.68 6.90
C ARG A 30 -14.72 -14.72 6.43
N LEU A 31 -14.37 -14.72 5.14
CA LEU A 31 -13.38 -13.79 4.60
C LEU A 31 -13.80 -12.33 4.81
N TYR A 32 -15.03 -11.98 4.44
CA TYR A 32 -15.50 -10.59 4.51
C TYR A 32 -15.77 -10.14 5.94
N ARG A 33 -16.41 -10.98 6.76
CA ARG A 33 -16.74 -10.65 8.16
C ARG A 33 -15.52 -10.72 9.08
N ASP A 34 -14.82 -11.85 9.08
CA ASP A 34 -13.80 -12.14 10.11
C ASP A 34 -12.43 -11.57 9.72
N THR A 35 -12.03 -11.69 8.45
CA THR A 35 -10.70 -11.27 8.01
C THR A 35 -10.65 -9.80 7.58
N LEU A 36 -11.66 -9.34 6.82
CA LEU A 36 -11.68 -8.01 6.22
C LEU A 36 -12.52 -6.98 7.02
N GLY A 37 -13.31 -7.43 8.00
CA GLY A 37 -14.04 -6.56 8.92
C GLY A 37 -15.31 -5.92 8.37
N PHE A 38 -15.89 -6.45 7.28
CA PHE A 38 -17.19 -6.01 6.78
C PHE A 38 -18.30 -6.34 7.77
N LYS A 39 -19.27 -5.42 7.90
CA LYS A 39 -20.45 -5.57 8.75
C LYS A 39 -21.69 -5.83 7.90
N ASN A 40 -22.55 -6.73 8.33
CA ASN A 40 -23.82 -6.98 7.66
C ASN A 40 -24.75 -5.78 7.92
N GLU A 41 -25.26 -5.16 6.85
CA GLU A 41 -26.20 -4.04 6.93
C GLU A 41 -27.64 -4.55 6.79
N LYS A 42 -27.93 -5.30 5.72
CA LYS A 42 -29.28 -5.76 5.37
C LYS A 42 -29.23 -7.13 4.68
N ILE A 43 -30.36 -7.82 4.66
CA ILE A 43 -30.58 -9.01 3.84
C ILE A 43 -31.49 -8.61 2.68
N GLU A 44 -31.05 -8.85 1.47
CA GLU A 44 -31.81 -8.60 0.24
C GLU A 44 -32.42 -9.91 -0.25
N ALA A 45 -33.75 -9.98 -0.20
CA ALA A 45 -34.49 -11.17 -0.58
C ALA A 45 -34.45 -11.38 -2.10
N LYS A 46 -34.18 -12.62 -2.54
CA LYS A 46 -34.11 -13.01 -3.96
C LYS A 46 -33.21 -12.10 -4.81
N TYR A 47 -32.07 -11.70 -4.26
CA TYR A 47 -31.11 -10.84 -4.95
C TYR A 47 -30.48 -11.54 -6.17
N TYR A 48 -30.22 -12.84 -6.06
CA TYR A 48 -29.65 -13.62 -7.15
C TYR A 48 -30.74 -14.22 -8.05
N ALA A 49 -30.37 -14.53 -9.30
CA ALA A 49 -31.31 -15.00 -10.33
C ALA A 49 -31.99 -16.34 -10.01
N ASP A 50 -31.38 -17.15 -9.15
CA ASP A 50 -31.93 -18.41 -8.61
C ASP A 50 -32.89 -18.20 -7.44
N GLY A 51 -33.11 -16.95 -7.04
CA GLY A 51 -33.93 -16.59 -5.90
C GLY A 51 -33.19 -16.71 -4.57
N GLU A 52 -31.88 -16.93 -4.56
CA GLU A 52 -31.10 -16.89 -3.31
C GLU A 52 -31.01 -15.45 -2.77
N ASP A 53 -31.14 -15.34 -1.46
CA ASP A 53 -30.96 -14.09 -0.73
C ASP A 53 -29.47 -13.70 -0.66
N ALA A 54 -29.22 -12.40 -0.49
CA ALA A 54 -27.88 -11.86 -0.31
C ALA A 54 -27.75 -11.10 1.01
N TYR A 55 -26.60 -11.23 1.66
CA TYR A 55 -26.17 -10.27 2.67
C TYR A 55 -25.56 -9.05 1.98
N SER A 56 -26.15 -7.88 2.21
CA SER A 56 -25.53 -6.59 1.91
C SER A 56 -24.59 -6.23 3.06
N MET A 57 -23.29 -6.20 2.78
CA MET A 57 -22.24 -5.94 3.75
C MET A 57 -21.54 -4.61 3.45
N LYS A 58 -21.11 -3.91 4.50
CA LYS A 58 -20.49 -2.60 4.43
C LYS A 58 -19.21 -2.53 5.27
N LEU A 59 -18.17 -1.90 4.74
CA LEU A 59 -16.94 -1.54 5.46
C LEU A 59 -16.74 -0.03 5.39
N ASP A 60 -16.57 0.59 6.56
CA ASP A 60 -16.22 2.01 6.66
C ASP A 60 -14.73 2.19 6.35
N LEU A 61 -14.39 3.17 5.51
CA LEU A 61 -13.03 3.45 5.08
C LEU A 61 -12.37 4.59 5.89
N GLY A 62 -13.03 5.12 6.93
CA GLY A 62 -12.50 6.21 7.75
C GLY A 62 -11.07 5.99 8.22
N PHE A 63 -10.75 4.78 8.70
CA PHE A 63 -9.40 4.43 9.17
C PHE A 63 -8.34 4.44 8.06
N ILE A 64 -8.71 4.05 6.82
CA ILE A 64 -7.79 4.05 5.68
C ILE A 64 -7.54 5.48 5.23
N ARG A 65 -8.58 6.33 5.29
CA ARG A 65 -8.45 7.74 4.95
C ARG A 65 -7.52 8.48 5.89
N GLU A 66 -7.61 8.23 7.19
CA GLU A 66 -6.67 8.79 8.18
C GLU A 66 -5.23 8.33 7.90
N GLN A 67 -5.03 7.04 7.63
CA GLN A 67 -3.70 6.50 7.30
C GLN A 67 -3.09 7.09 6.04
N ILE A 68 -3.89 7.35 5.00
CA ILE A 68 -3.38 7.97 3.77
C ILE A 68 -2.95 9.43 4.02
N VAL A 69 -3.74 10.18 4.80
CA VAL A 69 -3.39 11.58 5.13
C VAL A 69 -2.09 11.63 5.93
N ASP A 70 -1.92 10.76 6.93
CA ASP A 70 -0.69 10.68 7.71
C ASP A 70 0.53 10.28 6.84
N GLU A 71 0.34 9.41 5.84
CA GLU A 71 1.40 9.02 4.87
C GLU A 71 1.77 10.15 3.89
N GLU A 72 0.79 10.97 3.46
CA GLU A 72 1.03 12.10 2.55
C GLU A 72 1.79 13.25 3.24
N ASP A 73 1.55 13.48 4.53
CA ASP A 73 2.26 14.51 5.31
C ASP A 73 3.74 14.17 5.57
N GLU A 74 4.16 12.91 5.42
CA GLU A 74 5.56 12.46 5.57
C GLU A 74 6.40 12.57 4.28
N ASP A 75 5.78 12.70 3.10
CA ASP A 75 6.46 12.73 1.78
C ASP A 75 6.64 14.16 1.21
N GLU A 76 6.30 15.21 1.97
CA GLU A 76 6.75 16.59 1.71
C GLU A 76 8.23 16.75 2.10
N GLY A 77 9.08 15.89 1.52
CA GLY A 77 10.53 15.95 1.63
C GLY A 77 11.02 17.35 1.25
N GLU A 78 11.94 17.88 2.06
CA GLU A 78 12.46 19.25 1.95
C GLU A 78 12.71 19.68 0.48
N PRO A 79 12.39 20.94 0.13
CA PRO A 79 12.66 21.46 -1.21
C PRO A 79 14.11 21.20 -1.55
N VAL A 80 14.36 20.49 -2.66
CA VAL A 80 15.71 20.27 -3.22
C VAL A 80 16.32 21.61 -3.62
N GLY A 81 16.80 22.32 -2.61
CA GLY A 81 17.33 23.67 -2.67
C GLY A 81 18.63 23.69 -3.48
N SER A 82 18.53 24.33 -4.64
CA SER A 82 19.60 25.08 -5.31
C SER A 82 20.95 24.38 -5.47
N LEU A 83 21.09 23.58 -6.53
CA LEU A 83 22.36 23.44 -7.24
C LEU A 83 22.69 24.79 -7.92
N GLY A 84 23.27 25.71 -7.14
CA GLY A 84 23.99 26.87 -7.64
C GLY A 84 25.16 26.41 -8.52
N LYS A 85 25.36 27.08 -9.66
CA LYS A 85 26.24 28.27 -9.78
C LYS A 85 27.72 27.86 -9.77
N GLU A 86 28.31 27.99 -10.95
CA GLU A 86 29.69 27.71 -11.30
C GLU A 86 30.71 28.40 -10.38
N GLY A 87 31.81 27.68 -10.11
CA GLY A 87 33.16 28.24 -9.97
C GLY A 87 33.56 28.78 -8.60
N GLY A 88 34.63 28.22 -8.02
CA GLY A 88 35.38 28.87 -6.95
C GLY A 88 36.14 27.92 -6.04
N ASP A 89 37.37 27.60 -6.44
CA ASP A 89 38.44 26.98 -5.64
C ASP A 89 38.62 27.69 -4.29
N THR A 90 38.65 26.96 -3.15
CA THR A 90 39.41 27.34 -1.94
C THR A 90 39.53 26.13 -0.99
N GLU A 91 40.75 25.64 -0.86
CA GLU A 91 41.24 24.74 0.18
C GLU A 91 41.25 25.44 1.56
N VAL A 92 40.70 24.81 2.61
CA VAL A 92 41.17 25.05 3.99
C VAL A 92 40.94 23.84 4.91
N ASN A 93 42.03 23.42 5.55
CA ASN A 93 42.12 22.43 6.63
C ASN A 93 41.46 22.93 7.93
N GLY A 94 40.85 22.02 8.70
CA GLY A 94 40.47 22.27 10.10
C GLY A 94 39.63 21.13 10.67
N GLY A 95 40.17 20.37 11.63
CA GLY A 95 39.56 19.14 12.14
C GLY A 95 38.42 19.33 13.14
N ASP A 96 37.51 18.36 13.18
CA ASP A 96 36.76 17.94 14.37
C ASP A 96 36.33 16.48 14.23
N ALA A 97 36.49 15.70 15.30
CA ALA A 97 36.37 14.26 15.33
C ALA A 97 34.91 13.81 15.51
N GLY A 98 34.15 13.76 14.41
CA GLY A 98 32.87 13.04 14.35
C GLY A 98 33.04 11.53 14.05
N PRO A 99 32.10 10.65 14.47
CA PRO A 99 32.19 9.23 14.20
C PRO A 99 32.23 8.95 12.69
N LYS A 100 33.29 8.26 12.24
CA LYS A 100 33.55 7.97 10.82
C LYS A 100 32.40 7.16 10.22
N LYS A 101 31.52 7.80 9.45
CA LYS A 101 30.47 7.12 8.70
C LYS A 101 31.11 6.22 7.64
N ARG A 102 30.77 4.93 7.68
CA ARG A 102 31.25 3.93 6.72
C ARG A 102 30.48 4.13 5.39
N LYS A 103 31.17 4.61 4.35
CA LYS A 103 30.58 4.77 3.02
C LYS A 103 30.41 3.38 2.39
N VAL A 104 29.23 2.79 2.54
CA VAL A 104 28.88 1.54 1.87
C VAL A 104 28.44 1.88 0.45
N ARG A 105 29.03 1.20 -0.54
CA ARG A 105 28.58 1.30 -1.92
C ARG A 105 27.19 0.66 -1.99
N VAL A 106 26.14 1.49 -2.02
CA VAL A 106 24.78 1.00 -2.26
C VAL A 106 24.81 0.44 -3.69
N GLY A 107 24.68 -0.89 -3.79
CA GLY A 107 24.68 -1.59 -5.06
C GLY A 107 23.60 -1.01 -5.95
N ARG A 108 23.93 -0.84 -7.24
CA ARG A 108 22.96 -0.54 -8.30
C ARG A 108 21.79 -1.49 -8.12
N GLY A 109 20.58 -0.97 -7.87
CA GLY A 109 19.39 -1.78 -7.74
C GLY A 109 19.26 -2.65 -8.98
N LEU A 110 19.36 -3.97 -8.80
CA LEU A 110 19.07 -4.92 -9.86
C LEU A 110 17.60 -4.72 -10.19
N GLY A 111 17.34 -4.21 -11.40
CA GLY A 111 15.97 -4.01 -11.86
C GLY A 111 15.30 -5.36 -12.04
N VAL A 112 13.97 -5.36 -12.22
CA VAL A 112 13.22 -6.59 -12.56
C VAL A 112 13.76 -7.34 -13.79
N GLY A 113 14.55 -6.69 -14.65
CA GLY A 113 15.24 -7.33 -15.77
C GLY A 113 16.54 -8.08 -15.42
N ASP A 114 17.09 -7.90 -14.22
CA ASP A 114 18.32 -8.57 -13.75
C ASP A 114 18.03 -9.83 -12.90
N LEU A 115 16.76 -10.14 -12.65
CA LEU A 115 16.31 -11.37 -11.99
C LEU A 115 16.35 -12.52 -12.99
N VAL A 116 17.43 -13.30 -12.96
CA VAL A 116 17.52 -14.57 -13.69
C VAL A 116 16.98 -15.69 -12.79
N GLU A 117 15.95 -16.41 -13.24
CA GLU A 117 15.46 -17.62 -12.59
C GLU A 117 16.59 -18.67 -12.53
N ARG A 118 16.97 -19.07 -11.30
CA ARG A 118 17.78 -20.27 -11.09
C ARG A 118 16.84 -21.47 -11.03
N ASP A 119 16.90 -22.30 -12.06
CA ASP A 119 16.27 -23.61 -12.06
C ASP A 119 17.20 -24.62 -11.36
N GLU A 120 16.81 -25.08 -10.17
CA GLU A 120 17.59 -26.01 -9.35
C GLU A 120 17.24 -27.49 -9.61
N SER A 121 16.46 -27.79 -10.65
CA SER A 121 16.00 -29.15 -10.98
C SER A 121 17.11 -30.12 -11.42
N HIS A 122 18.33 -29.64 -11.66
CA HIS A 122 19.47 -30.46 -12.10
C HIS A 122 20.69 -30.39 -11.17
N LYS A 123 20.47 -30.49 -9.85
CA LYS A 123 21.55 -30.80 -8.91
C LYS A 123 21.33 -32.18 -8.30
N ALA A 124 21.79 -33.20 -9.02
CA ALA A 124 22.07 -34.54 -8.49
C ALA A 124 23.54 -34.62 -8.05
#